data_AF-A0A2M7PBP5-F1
#
_entry.id   AF-A0A2M7PBP5-F1
#
_cell.length_a   1.000
_cell.length_b   1.000
_cell.length_c   1.000
_cell.angle_alpha   90.00
_cell.angle_beta   90.00
_cell.angle_gamma   90.00
#
_symmetry.space_group_name_H-M   'P 1'
#
loop_
_entity.id
_entity.type
_entity.pdbx_description
1 polymer ?
#
loop_
_entity_poly.entity_id
_entity_poly.type
_entity_poly.pdbx_seq_one_letter_code
_entity_poly.pdbx_strand_id
1 'polypeptide(L)' 'LSCSFCGFWKLGGDPAKELTVAEYYRVSDELSQLGSFLVSLEGGEPLLRPDLPDIVAAFARHHLPVIYTNGWLVEPTLAR' A
#
# COMPACT_ATOMS: atom_id res chain seq x y z
N LEU A 1 -11.91 10.29 -2.20
CA LEU A 1 -13.14 10.43 -1.38
C LEU A 1 -12.85 11.34 -0.18
N SER A 2 -13.89 11.85 0.50
CA SER A 2 -13.77 12.78 1.64
C SER A 2 -14.67 12.34 2.81
N CYS A 3 -14.53 11.09 3.25
CA CYS A 3 -15.33 10.51 4.33
C CYS A 3 -15.33 11.42 5.56
N SER A 4 -16.51 11.65 6.15
CA SER A 4 -16.70 12.61 7.26
C SER A 4 -15.89 12.26 8.51
N PHE A 5 -15.64 10.97 8.73
CA PHE A 5 -14.86 10.44 9.85
C PHE A 5 -13.34 10.40 9.59
N CYS A 6 -12.90 10.59 8.34
CA CYS A 6 -11.48 10.48 7.97
C CYS A 6 -10.76 11.83 8.07
N GLY A 7 -9.66 11.87 8.82
CA GLY A 7 -8.79 13.03 8.94
C GLY A 7 -7.70 13.13 7.86
N PHE A 8 -7.31 12.01 7.24
CA PHE A 8 -6.13 11.93 6.37
C PHE A 8 -6.24 12.76 5.10
N TRP A 9 -7.41 12.80 4.44
CA TRP A 9 -7.58 13.56 3.20
C TRP A 9 -7.39 15.07 3.39
N LYS A 10 -7.54 15.58 4.63
CA LYS A 10 -7.34 17.00 4.96
C LYS A 10 -5.87 17.37 5.07
N LEU A 11 -4.98 16.41 5.30
CA LEU A 11 -3.55 16.64 5.46
C LEU A 11 -2.87 16.93 4.12
N GLY A 12 -3.41 16.37 3.02
CA GLY A 12 -2.80 16.45 1.70
C GLY A 12 -1.52 15.61 1.62
N GLY A 13 -1.46 14.67 0.68
CA GLY A 13 -0.23 13.94 0.35
C GLY A 13 0.51 14.67 -0.77
N ASP A 14 1.84 14.66 -0.71
CA ASP A 14 2.70 15.07 -1.83
C ASP A 14 3.15 13.80 -2.56
N PRO A 15 2.64 13.53 -3.78
CA PRO A 15 3.03 12.34 -4.54
C PRO A 15 4.54 12.25 -4.79
N ALA A 16 5.26 13.37 -4.81
CA ALA A 16 6.71 13.38 -4.99
C ALA A 16 7.48 12.82 -3.78
N LYS A 17 6.79 12.63 -2.64
CA LYS A 17 7.36 12.04 -1.42
C LYS A 17 6.94 10.59 -1.21
N GLU A 18 6.16 10.01 -2.13
CA GLU A 18 5.86 8.59 -2.05
C GLU A 18 7.09 7.74 -2.30
N LEU A 19 7.16 6.60 -1.62
CA LEU A 19 8.23 5.63 -1.82
C LEU A 19 8.11 4.99 -3.21
N THR A 20 9.25 4.78 -3.83
CA THR A 20 9.41 3.93 -5.01
C THR A 20 9.25 2.46 -4.66
N VAL A 21 8.96 1.61 -5.65
CA VAL A 21 8.91 0.15 -5.47
C VAL A 21 10.23 -0.39 -4.92
N ALA A 22 11.37 0.13 -5.37
CA ALA A 22 12.69 -0.27 -4.89
C ALA A 22 12.87 0.01 -3.38
N GLU A 23 12.32 1.12 -2.90
CA GLU A 23 12.34 1.44 -1.46
C GLU A 23 11.42 0.53 -0.66
N TYR A 24 10.26 0.13 -1.21
CA TYR A 24 9.40 -0.86 -0.56
C TYR A 24 10.06 -2.23 -0.44
N TYR A 25 10.86 -2.67 -1.41
CA TYR A 25 11.69 -3.87 -1.27
C TYR A 25 12.63 -3.76 -0.06
N ARG A 26 13.33 -2.63 0.07
CA ARG A 26 14.22 -2.40 1.21
C ARG A 26 13.45 -2.42 2.55
N VAL A 27 12.28 -1.76 2.60
CA VAL A 27 11.43 -1.76 3.79
C VAL A 27 10.96 -3.18 4.14
N SER A 28 10.56 -3.99 3.16
CA SER A 28 10.17 -5.38 3.40
C SER A 28 11.33 -6.21 3.97
N ASP A 29 12.54 -6.08 3.40
CA ASP A 29 13.71 -6.80 3.89
C ASP A 29 14.03 -6.38 5.36
N GLU A 30 13.94 -5.09 5.67
CA GLU A 30 14.13 -4.56 7.04
C GLU A 30 13.07 -5.09 8.02
N LEU A 31 11.79 -5.07 7.65
CA LEU A 31 10.70 -5.60 8.48
C LEU A 31 10.83 -7.12 8.71
N SER A 32 11.36 -7.86 7.73
CA SER A 32 11.59 -9.30 7.87
C SER A 32 12.58 -9.62 8.99
N GLN A 33 13.62 -8.78 9.16
CA GLN A 33 14.61 -8.93 10.22
C GLN A 33 14.02 -8.67 11.62
N LEU A 34 12.94 -7.90 11.69
CA LEU A 34 12.19 -7.60 12.92
C LEU A 34 11.09 -8.64 13.22
N GLY A 35 10.88 -9.62 12.34
CA GLY A 35 9.89 -10.68 12.54
C GLY A 35 8.45 -10.25 12.27
N SER A 36 8.22 -9.17 11.50
CA SER A 36 6.87 -8.78 11.10
C SER A 36 6.25 -9.81 10.16
N PHE A 37 5.08 -10.34 10.52
CA PHE A 37 4.37 -11.32 9.69
C PHE A 37 3.36 -10.66 8.76
N LEU A 38 2.52 -9.75 9.27
CA LEU A 38 1.45 -9.10 8.53
C LEU A 38 1.81 -7.65 8.23
N VAL A 39 1.61 -7.21 7.00
CA VAL A 39 1.79 -5.81 6.58
C VAL A 39 0.48 -5.28 6.04
N SER A 40 -0.02 -4.20 6.65
CA SER A 40 -1.21 -3.48 6.16
C SER A 40 -0.79 -2.45 5.13
N LEU A 41 -1.34 -2.56 3.92
CA LEU A 41 -1.17 -1.60 2.83
C LEU A 41 -2.40 -0.69 2.79
N GLU A 42 -2.19 0.54 3.25
CA GLU A 42 -3.21 1.56 3.42
C GLU A 42 -2.81 2.87 2.71
N GLY A 43 -3.50 3.96 3.02
CA GLY A 43 -3.19 5.30 2.53
C GLY A 43 -4.44 6.19 2.56
N GLY A 44 -4.57 7.05 1.55
CA GLY A 44 -5.86 7.62 1.18
C GLY A 44 -6.71 6.60 0.41
N GLU A 45 -6.21 6.15 -0.74
CA GLU A 45 -6.75 5.01 -1.50
C GLU A 45 -5.60 4.29 -2.23
N PRO A 46 -5.25 3.04 -1.86
CA PRO A 46 -4.10 2.35 -2.44
C PRO A 46 -4.24 2.07 -3.93
N LEU A 47 -5.44 1.85 -4.46
CA LEU A 47 -5.66 1.59 -5.89
C LEU A 47 -5.43 2.80 -6.80
N LEU A 48 -5.15 3.98 -6.24
CA LEU A 48 -4.65 5.13 -7.02
C LEU A 48 -3.20 4.96 -7.47
N ARG A 49 -2.44 4.04 -6.86
CA ARG A 49 -1.09 3.72 -7.28
C ARG A 49 -1.12 2.67 -8.39
N PRO A 50 -0.68 3.00 -9.62
CA PRO A 50 -0.65 2.04 -10.72
C PRO A 50 0.37 0.92 -10.49
N ASP A 51 1.38 1.15 -9.63
CA ASP A 51 2.42 0.21 -9.25
C ASP A 51 2.10 -0.58 -7.97
N LEU A 52 0.85 -0.51 -7.47
CA LEU A 52 0.44 -1.26 -6.27
C LEU A 52 0.73 -2.77 -6.35
N PRO A 53 0.50 -3.49 -7.48
CA PRO A 53 0.83 -4.91 -7.58
C PRO A 53 2.31 -5.21 -7.32
N ASP A 54 3.21 -4.33 -7.77
CA ASP A 54 4.65 -4.50 -7.55
C ASP A 54 5.03 -4.27 -6.08
N ILE A 55 4.34 -3.34 -5.41
CA ILE A 55 4.51 -3.10 -3.96
C ILE A 55 4.01 -4.30 -3.16
N VAL A 56 2.84 -4.85 -3.51
CA VAL A 56 2.31 -6.06 -2.90
C VAL A 56 3.29 -7.22 -3.07
N ALA A 57 3.84 -7.40 -4.28
CA ALA A 57 4.84 -8.41 -4.56
C ALA A 57 6.13 -8.22 -3.74
N ALA A 58 6.55 -6.97 -3.52
CA ALA A 58 7.70 -6.66 -2.68
C ALA A 58 7.53 -7.18 -1.25
N PHE A 59 6.37 -6.93 -0.62
CA PHE A 59 6.07 -7.41 0.72
C PHE A 59 5.75 -8.91 0.78
N ALA A 60 5.11 -9.47 -0.24
CA ALA A 60 4.73 -10.89 -0.29
C ALA A 60 5.93 -11.86 -0.24
N ARG A 61 7.15 -11.36 -0.47
CA ARG A 61 8.39 -12.13 -0.31
C ARG A 61 8.62 -12.63 1.13
N HIS A 62 8.22 -11.84 2.11
CA HIS A 62 8.52 -12.08 3.53
C HIS A 62 7.31 -11.97 4.45
N HIS A 63 6.21 -11.38 3.97
CA HIS A 63 5.05 -11.02 4.79
C HIS A 63 3.75 -11.47 4.13
N LEU A 64 2.67 -11.42 4.91
CA LEU A 64 1.30 -11.46 4.43
C LEU A 64 0.80 -10.02 4.23
N PRO A 65 0.85 -9.46 3.01
CA PRO A 65 0.28 -8.15 2.73
C PRO A 65 -1.25 -8.20 2.73
N VAL A 66 -1.88 -7.21 3.36
CA VAL A 66 -3.34 -7.03 3.40
C VAL A 66 -3.64 -5.62 2.92
N ILE A 67 -4.54 -5.49 1.95
CA ILE A 67 -4.90 -4.19 1.34
C ILE A 67 -6.21 -3.69 1.93
N TYR A 68 -6.22 -2.42 2.36
CA TYR A 68 -7.44 -1.71 2.75
C TYR A 68 -7.80 -0.67 1.70
N THR A 69 -8.89 -0.91 0.97
CA THR A 69 -9.38 -0.05 -0.12
C THR A 69 -10.83 0.37 0.13
N ASN A 70 -11.21 1.53 -0.41
CA ASN A 70 -12.60 1.95 -0.48
C ASN A 70 -13.42 1.17 -1.54
N GLY A 71 -12.75 0.37 -2.37
CA GLY A 71 -13.39 -0.53 -3.33
C GLY A 71 -13.80 0.10 -4.66
N TRP A 72 -13.68 1.42 -4.82
CA TRP A 72 -14.19 2.14 -6.00
C TRP A 72 -13.45 1.80 -7.31
N LEU A 73 -12.17 1.44 -7.19
CA LEU A 73 -11.28 1.15 -8.32
C LEU A 73 -10.95 -0.34 -8.44
N VAL A 74 -11.71 -1.21 -7.76
CA VAL A 74 -11.48 -2.65 -7.84
C VAL A 74 -11.96 -3.16 -9.20
N GLU A 75 -11.03 -3.72 -9.96
CA GLU A 75 -11.30 -4.36 -11.25
C GLU A 75 -10.98 -5.86 -11.18
N PRO A 76 -11.71 -6.73 -11.92
CA PRO A 76 -11.43 -8.17 -11.95
C PRO A 76 -10.01 -8.53 -12.40
N THR A 77 -9.35 -7.66 -13.16
CA THR A 77 -7.97 -7.82 -13.63
C THR A 77 -6.95 -7.76 -12.49
N LEU A 78 -7.24 -7.04 -11.41
CA LEU A 78 -6.38 -6.90 -10.23
C LEU A 78 -6.46 -8.09 -9.27
N ALA A 79 -7.47 -8.96 -9.40
CA ALA A 79 -7.72 -10.09 -8.51
C ALA A 79 -7.06 -11.41 -8.99
N ARG A 80 -6.08 -11.33 -9.89
CA ARG A 80 -5.46 -12.48 -10.54
C ARG A 80 -4.16 -12.92 -9.88
#